data_AF-A0A381ZD97-F1
#
_entry.id   AF-A0A381ZD97-F1
#
_cell.length_a   1.000
_cell.length_b   1.000
_cell.length_c   1.000
_cell.angle_alpha   90.00
_cell.angle_beta   90.00
_cell.angle_gamma   90.00
#
_symmetry.space_group_name_H-M   'P 1'
#
loop_
_entity.id
_entity.type
_entity.pdbx_description
1 polymer ?
#
loop_
_entity_poly.entity_id
_entity_poly.type
_entity_poly.pdbx_seq_one_letter_code
_entity_poly.pdbx_strand_id
1 'polypeptide(L)'
;MFVYSVSRFSLLGLQFPDTFIMNKGSEFRQGLSIAFRLGTELTVAVMIGAVMGYALDRYFNSKPWFLAAGVILGGAAGCLNVYRVSKEITVENDKDQNNGV
;
A
#
# COMPACT_ATOMS: atom_id res chain seq x y z
N MET A 1 -63.44 6.43 -13.50
CA MET A 1 -63.15 5.07 -13.00
C MET A 1 -62.09 4.33 -13.84
N PHE A 2 -61.10 5.03 -14.43
CA PHE A 2 -60.06 4.39 -15.28
C PHE A 2 -58.61 4.65 -14.81
N VAL A 3 -58.42 5.41 -13.72
CA VAL A 3 -57.09 5.87 -13.27
C VAL A 3 -56.48 4.98 -12.18
N TYR A 4 -57.24 4.06 -11.56
CA TYR A 4 -56.70 3.14 -10.54
C TYR A 4 -56.03 1.87 -11.10
N SER A 5 -56.03 1.66 -12.42
CA SER A 5 -55.65 0.37 -13.03
C SER A 5 -54.16 0.20 -13.33
N VAL A 6 -53.29 1.18 -13.04
CA VAL A 6 -51.85 1.05 -13.32
C VAL A 6 -51.00 1.06 -12.05
N SER A 7 -51.52 1.53 -10.92
CA SER A 7 -50.81 1.52 -9.62
C SER A 7 -50.84 0.16 -8.89
N ARG A 8 -51.53 -0.83 -9.47
CA ARG A 8 -51.59 -2.27 -9.14
C ARG A 8 -50.27 -3.06 -9.13
N PHE A 9 -49.39 -2.70 -10.06
CA PHE A 9 -48.37 -3.61 -10.61
C PHE A 9 -47.04 -3.60 -9.84
N SER A 10 -46.99 -2.92 -8.70
CA SER A 10 -45.84 -2.87 -7.80
C SER A 10 -46.04 -3.81 -6.59
N LEU A 11 -46.36 -5.09 -6.85
CA LEU A 11 -46.62 -6.06 -5.77
C LEU A 11 -46.11 -7.49 -6.02
N LEU A 12 -45.16 -7.69 -6.92
CA LEU A 12 -44.36 -8.91 -6.92
C LEU A 12 -42.95 -8.56 -6.45
N GLY A 13 -42.80 -8.65 -5.12
CA GLY A 13 -41.50 -8.63 -4.44
C GLY A 13 -40.67 -9.84 -4.83
N LEU A 14 -40.13 -9.83 -6.04
CA LEU A 14 -38.89 -10.51 -6.32
C LEU A 14 -37.79 -9.64 -5.75
N GLN A 15 -37.43 -9.94 -4.51
CA GLN A 15 -36.16 -9.54 -3.93
C GLN A 15 -35.09 -10.07 -4.88
N PHE A 16 -34.55 -9.20 -5.75
CA PHE A 16 -33.35 -9.54 -6.48
C PHE A 16 -32.28 -9.80 -5.42
N PRO A 17 -31.62 -10.97 -5.40
CA PRO A 17 -30.46 -11.12 -4.54
C PRO A 17 -29.47 -10.06 -5.01
N ASP A 18 -29.10 -9.14 -4.12
CA ASP A 18 -27.91 -8.33 -4.32
C ASP A 18 -26.77 -9.35 -4.43
N THR A 19 -26.43 -9.75 -5.66
CA THR A 19 -25.25 -10.55 -5.90
C THR A 19 -24.12 -9.72 -5.36
N PHE A 20 -23.64 -10.11 -4.18
CA PHE A 20 -22.50 -9.55 -3.52
C PHE A 20 -21.30 -9.79 -4.43
N ILE A 21 -21.09 -8.89 -5.38
CA ILE A 21 -19.89 -8.84 -6.19
C ILE A 21 -18.79 -8.36 -5.25
N MET A 22 -18.17 -9.31 -4.55
CA MET A 22 -16.91 -9.05 -3.87
C MET A 22 -15.86 -8.85 -4.95
N ASN A 23 -15.57 -7.58 -5.26
CA ASN A 23 -14.53 -7.19 -6.21
C ASN A 23 -13.15 -7.54 -5.63
N LYS A 24 -12.77 -8.82 -5.70
CA LYS A 24 -11.41 -9.27 -5.34
C LYS A 24 -10.33 -8.58 -6.17
N GLY A 25 -10.69 -8.03 -7.34
CA GLY A 25 -9.79 -7.27 -8.19
C GLY A 25 -9.32 -5.98 -7.54
N SER A 26 -10.13 -5.29 -6.73
CA SER A 26 -9.70 -4.05 -6.06
C SER A 26 -8.74 -4.32 -4.90
N GLU A 27 -9.04 -5.33 -4.05
CA GLU A 27 -8.20 -5.72 -2.91
C GLU A 27 -6.80 -6.16 -3.38
N PHE A 28 -6.73 -7.00 -4.41
CA PHE A 28 -5.45 -7.43 -4.98
C PHE A 28 -4.67 -6.26 -5.58
N ARG A 29 -5.33 -5.37 -6.32
CA ARG A 29 -4.69 -4.17 -6.91
C ARG A 29 -4.17 -3.23 -5.83
N GLN A 30 -4.91 -3.08 -4.73
CA GLN A 30 -4.52 -2.24 -3.60
C GLN A 30 -3.30 -2.84 -2.87
N GLY A 31 -3.35 -4.14 -2.53
CA GLY A 31 -2.20 -4.83 -1.94
C GLY A 31 -0.95 -4.80 -2.83
N LEU A 32 -1.13 -4.97 -4.14
CA LEU A 32 -0.06 -4.88 -5.12
C LEU A 32 0.55 -3.46 -5.17
N SER A 33 -0.28 -2.42 -5.17
CA SER A 33 0.18 -1.03 -5.20
C SER A 33 1.01 -0.65 -3.97
N ILE A 34 0.60 -1.12 -2.78
CA ILE A 34 1.32 -0.91 -1.52
C ILE A 34 2.64 -1.68 -1.55
N ALA A 35 2.62 -2.96 -1.96
CA ALA A 35 3.83 -3.77 -2.06
C ALA A 35 4.87 -3.17 -3.01
N PHE A 36 4.44 -2.68 -4.19
CA PHE A 36 5.34 -1.99 -5.12
C PHE A 36 5.93 -0.73 -4.52
N ARG A 37 5.12 0.10 -3.84
CA ARG A 37 5.63 1.31 -3.19
C ARG A 37 6.71 0.98 -2.16
N LEU A 38 6.42 0.06 -1.24
CA LEU A 38 7.39 -0.37 -0.21
C LEU A 38 8.66 -0.96 -0.83
N GLY A 39 8.50 -1.77 -1.88
CA GLY A 39 9.61 -2.33 -2.65
C GLY A 39 10.47 -1.24 -3.29
N THR A 40 9.85 -0.26 -3.96
CA THR A 40 10.58 0.85 -4.59
C THR A 40 11.29 1.74 -3.58
N GLU A 41 10.68 2.03 -2.42
CA GLU A 41 11.32 2.81 -1.36
C GLU A 41 12.57 2.11 -0.84
N LEU A 42 12.50 0.79 -0.61
CA LEU A 42 13.65 -0.02 -0.20
C LEU A 42 14.74 -0.06 -1.29
N THR A 43 14.36 -0.33 -2.55
CA THR A 43 15.29 -0.38 -3.67
C THR A 43 16.01 0.96 -3.87
N VAL A 44 15.27 2.08 -3.83
CA VAL A 44 15.84 3.42 -4.00
C VAL A 44 16.81 3.74 -2.86
N ALA A 45 16.45 3.44 -1.60
CA ALA A 45 17.33 3.67 -0.46
C ALA A 45 18.64 2.86 -0.53
N VAL A 46 18.56 1.58 -0.90
CA VAL A 46 19.74 0.72 -1.10
C VAL A 46 20.58 1.21 -2.27
N MET A 47 19.96 1.57 -3.40
CA MET A 47 20.68 2.09 -4.58
C MET A 47 21.44 3.37 -4.25
N ILE A 48 20.82 4.31 -3.53
CA ILE A 48 21.49 5.55 -3.09
C ILE A 48 22.64 5.22 -2.14
N GLY A 49 22.44 4.34 -1.16
CA GLY A 49 23.49 3.91 -0.23
C GLY A 49 24.67 3.22 -0.93
N ALA A 50 24.39 2.40 -1.94
CA ALA A 50 25.40 1.72 -2.74
C ALA A 50 26.20 2.70 -3.60
N VAL A 51 25.53 3.63 -4.29
CA VAL A 51 26.19 4.67 -5.11
C VAL A 51 27.04 5.59 -4.24
N MET A 52 26.50 6.02 -3.10
CA MET A 52 27.22 6.84 -2.12
C MET A 52 28.44 6.07 -1.57
N GLY A 53 28.25 4.82 -1.15
CA GLY A 53 29.32 3.96 -0.64
C GLY A 53 30.41 3.70 -1.67
N TYR A 54 30.04 3.46 -2.92
CA TYR A 54 30.98 3.29 -4.04
C TYR A 54 31.78 4.57 -4.31
N ALA A 55 31.14 5.73 -4.30
CA ALA A 55 31.81 7.01 -4.48
C ALA A 55 32.87 7.21 -3.37
N LEU A 56 32.51 6.96 -2.11
CA LEU A 56 33.44 7.06 -0.98
C LEU A 56 34.62 6.09 -1.11
N ASP A 57 34.35 4.84 -1.50
CA ASP A 57 35.38 3.82 -1.73
C ASP A 57 36.41 4.29 -2.77
N ARG A 58 35.94 4.96 -3.84
CA ARG A 58 36.78 5.55 -4.90
C ARG A 58 37.65 6.70 -4.39
N TYR A 59 37.10 7.57 -3.53
CA TYR A 59 37.85 8.70 -2.96
C TYR A 59 38.94 8.25 -2.00
N PHE A 60 38.65 7.25 -1.16
CA PHE A 60 39.59 6.77 -0.13
C PHE A 60 40.52 5.65 -0.63
N ASN A 61 40.42 5.23 -1.90
CA ASN A 61 41.09 4.05 -2.47
C ASN A 61 40.96 2.80 -1.57
N SER A 62 39.90 2.78 -0.76
CA SER A 62 39.65 1.72 0.20
C SER A 62 39.06 0.54 -0.55
N LYS A 63 39.43 -0.67 -0.14
CA LYS A 63 38.73 -1.91 -0.54
C LYS A 63 37.23 -1.76 -0.26
N PRO A 64 36.31 -2.55 -0.87
CA PRO A 64 34.83 -2.38 -0.88
C PRO A 64 34.13 -2.47 0.48
N TRP A 65 34.61 -1.70 1.45
CA TRP A 65 34.18 -1.60 2.84
C TRP A 65 33.14 -0.49 2.97
N PHE A 66 33.37 0.67 2.33
CA PHE A 66 32.38 1.75 2.33
C PHE A 66 31.16 1.39 1.49
N LEU A 67 31.36 0.63 0.41
CA LEU A 67 30.25 0.06 -0.36
C LEU A 67 29.42 -0.91 0.49
N ALA A 68 30.06 -1.86 1.18
CA ALA A 68 29.37 -2.80 2.05
C ALA A 68 28.60 -2.09 3.17
N ALA A 69 29.24 -1.13 3.86
CA ALA A 69 28.60 -0.31 4.87
C ALA A 69 27.45 0.53 4.27
N GLY A 70 27.64 1.14 3.11
CA GLY A 70 26.64 1.95 2.41
C GLY A 70 25.39 1.15 2.02
N VAL A 71 25.55 -0.09 1.58
CA VAL A 71 24.43 -1.01 1.30
C VAL A 71 23.66 -1.36 2.57
N ILE A 72 24.37 -1.69 3.67
CA ILE A 72 23.72 -1.99 4.96
C ILE A 72 22.97 -0.77 5.49
N LEU A 73 23.58 0.41 5.45
CA LEU A 73 22.95 1.67 5.87
C LEU A 73 21.77 2.05 4.98
N GLY A 74 21.88 1.88 3.66
CA GLY A 74 20.79 2.10 2.71
C GLY A 74 19.62 1.14 2.96
N GLY A 75 19.91 -0.14 3.24
CA GLY A 75 18.90 -1.11 3.64
C GLY A 75 18.23 -0.74 4.96
N ALA A 76 19.00 -0.36 5.99
CA ALA A 76 18.45 0.10 7.26
C ALA A 76 17.56 1.34 7.09
N ALA A 77 18.00 2.33 6.31
CA ALA A 77 17.21 3.53 6.01
C ALA A 77 15.92 3.20 5.25
N GLY A 78 15.98 2.30 4.26
CA GLY A 78 14.81 1.82 3.53
C GLY A 78 13.80 1.09 4.44
N CYS A 79 14.27 0.19 5.31
CA CYS A 79 13.43 -0.49 6.30
C CYS A 79 12.75 0.49 7.26
N LEU A 80 13.44 1.54 7.71
CA LEU A 80 12.87 2.56 8.58
C LEU A 80 11.76 3.38 7.89
N ASN A 81 11.91 3.66 6.59
CA ASN A 81 10.88 4.33 5.79
C ASN A 81 9.63 3.46 5.64
N VAL A 82 9.82 2.19 5.25
CA VAL A 82 8.74 1.19 5.14
C VAL A 82 8.01 1.03 6.47
N TYR A 83 8.74 0.92 7.58
CA TYR A 83 8.14 0.79 8.91
C TYR A 83 7.26 2.00 9.27
N ARG A 84 7.68 3.21 8.91
CA ARG A 84 6.89 4.43 9.14
C ARG A 84 5.58 4.41 8.34
N VAL A 85 5.65 4.04 7.06
CA VAL A 85 4.47 3.94 6.18
C VAL A 85 3.51 2.88 6.71
N SER A 86 4.00 1.71 7.08
CA SER A 86 3.17 0.64 7.65
C SER A 86 2.48 1.08 8.94
N LYS A 87 3.19 1.80 9.82
CA LYS A 87 2.62 2.32 11.08
C LYS A 87 1.49 3.33 10.82
N GLU A 88 1.64 4.20 9.82
CA GLU A 88 0.61 5.17 9.44
C GLU A 88 -0.68 4.48 8.99
N ILE A 89 -0.55 3.45 8.14
CA ILE A 89 -1.67 2.65 7.65
C ILE A 89 -2.40 1.96 8.82
N THR A 90 -1.69 1.40 9.80
CA THR A 90 -2.33 0.78 10.98
C THR A 90 -3.06 1.81 11.86
N VAL A 91 -2.48 3.00 12.06
CA VAL A 91 -3.06 4.04 12.93
C VAL A 91 -4.34 4.66 12.34
N GLU A 92 -4.47 4.72 11.02
CA GLU A 92 -5.70 5.17 10.36
C GLU A 92 -6.86 4.19 10.60
N ASN A 93 -6.58 2.88 10.52
CA ASN A 93 -7.58 1.82 10.73
C ASN A 93 -8.15 1.77 12.17
N ASP A 94 -7.37 2.13 13.19
CA ASP A 94 -7.84 2.15 14.59
C ASP A 94 -8.68 3.38 14.95
N LYS A 95 -8.52 4.52 14.25
CA LYS A 95 -9.26 5.76 14.55
C LYS A 95 -10.67 5.76 13.97
N ASP A 96 -10.88 5.16 12.81
CA ASP A 96 -12.21 5.01 12.21
C ASP A 96 -13.10 4.04 13.01
N GLN A 97 -12.50 3.08 13.71
CA GLN A 97 -13.22 2.14 14.59
C GLN A 97 -13.65 2.76 15.93
N ASN A 98 -12.97 3.84 16.39
CA ASN A 98 -13.22 4.43 17.72
C ASN A 98 -14.18 5.63 17.71
N ASN A 99 -14.48 6.22 16.54
CA ASN A 99 -15.39 7.38 16.42
C ASN A 99 -16.83 6.99 16.02
N GLY A 100 -17.22 5.73 16.28
CA GLY A 100 -18.52 5.15 15.93
C GLY A 100 -19.37 4.69 17.12
N VAL A 101 -19.17 5.26 18.31
CA VAL A 101 -20.03 5.08 19.51
C VAL A 101 -20.38 6.41 20.16
#